data_AF-X1RSM3-F1
#
_entry.id   AF-X1RSM3-F1
#
_cell.length_a   1.000
_cell.length_b   1.000
_cell.length_c   1.000
_cell.angle_alpha   90.00
_cell.angle_beta   90.00
_cell.angle_gamma   90.00
#
_symmetry.space_group_name_H-M   'P 1'
#
loop_
_entity.id
_entity.type
_entity.pdbx_description
1 polymer ?
#
loop_
_entity_poly.entity_id
_entity_poly.type
_entity_poly.pdbx_seq_one_letter_code
_entity_poly.pdbx_strand_id
1 'polypeptide(L)'
;LITGLKPLISGRCLTALLTIEKTAVRRRSRYLLKRCRNRAHILEGLILAVSDIDEIIELIKKSPDTPTAKLNLMKKPLRLAESATLREILPEAFVKERSKSDQFLTGPQADAILTMQLQRLTGLEIKKLAKEYTDLTEQIEGYEAILASEQALLDIIREDIYEIKEKYGDKRRTKITSKVEQFDIEDLIAEEKVIVTVSHSGYVKRMPLDTYRKQARGGKGIIGSDTKEGDFIEHLFTASTHDYLLIFTNRGKCYWLKVYDVPSMSRQ
;
A
#
# COMPACT_ATOMS: atom_id res chain seq x y z
N LEU A 1 2.32 9.21 -23.72
CA LEU A 1 2.96 7.95 -23.24
C LEU A 1 2.82 7.66 -21.73
N ILE A 2 2.40 8.59 -20.86
CA ILE A 2 2.32 8.35 -19.38
C ILE A 2 0.87 8.11 -18.87
N THR A 3 -0.12 7.98 -19.75
CA THR A 3 -1.53 7.78 -19.36
C THR A 3 -1.96 6.31 -19.24
N GLY A 4 -1.19 5.36 -19.79
CA GLY A 4 -1.52 3.91 -19.77
C GLY A 4 -0.85 3.07 -18.66
N LEU A 5 0.21 3.57 -18.03
CA LEU A 5 1.01 2.81 -17.04
C LEU A 5 0.58 3.01 -15.57
N LYS A 6 -0.16 4.08 -15.26
CA LYS A 6 -0.50 4.46 -13.87
C LYS A 6 -1.43 3.48 -13.11
N PRO A 7 -2.51 2.91 -13.71
CA PRO A 7 -3.37 2.00 -12.96
C PRO A 7 -2.69 0.64 -12.66
N LEU A 8 -1.82 0.18 -13.57
CA LEU A 8 -1.09 -1.08 -13.44
C LEU A 8 -0.03 -1.05 -12.33
N ILE A 9 0.67 0.08 -12.14
CA ILE A 9 1.71 0.21 -11.11
C ILE A 9 1.07 0.27 -9.71
N SER A 10 0.00 1.04 -9.54
CA SER A 10 -0.68 1.17 -8.23
C SER A 10 -1.25 -0.16 -7.74
N GLY A 11 -1.93 -0.92 -8.61
CA GLY A 11 -2.48 -2.24 -8.25
C GLY A 11 -1.41 -3.28 -7.92
N ARG A 12 -0.29 -3.29 -8.66
CA ARG A 12 0.85 -4.18 -8.40
C ARG A 12 1.54 -3.86 -7.08
N CYS A 13 1.74 -2.58 -6.76
CA CYS A 13 2.33 -2.17 -5.49
C CYS A 13 1.45 -2.57 -4.28
N LEU A 14 0.13 -2.37 -4.36
CA LEU A 14 -0.81 -2.78 -3.31
C LEU A 14 -0.80 -4.30 -3.11
N THR A 15 -0.78 -5.06 -4.21
CA THR A 15 -0.73 -6.53 -4.15
C THR A 15 0.60 -7.01 -3.53
N ALA A 16 1.71 -6.38 -3.89
CA ALA A 16 3.02 -6.69 -3.32
C ALA A 16 3.06 -6.36 -1.83
N LEU A 17 2.54 -5.20 -1.40
CA LEU A 17 2.44 -4.82 0.00
C LEU A 17 1.64 -5.84 0.81
N LEU A 18 0.44 -6.22 0.33
CA LEU A 18 -0.38 -7.24 0.98
C LEU A 18 0.35 -8.59 1.08
N THR A 19 1.13 -8.95 0.06
CA THR A 19 1.93 -10.20 0.08
C THR A 19 3.03 -10.15 1.14
N ILE A 20 3.69 -9.01 1.29
CA ILE A 20 4.70 -8.78 2.33
C ILE A 20 4.06 -8.87 3.72
N GLU A 21 2.94 -8.17 3.94
CA GLU A 21 2.23 -8.20 5.21
C GLU A 21 1.73 -9.60 5.58
N LYS A 22 1.12 -10.33 4.63
CA LYS A 22 0.74 -11.74 4.81
C LYS A 22 1.94 -12.59 5.24
N THR A 23 3.09 -12.38 4.61
CA THR A 23 4.31 -13.13 4.93
C THR A 23 4.84 -12.78 6.33
N ALA A 24 4.83 -11.50 6.70
CA ALA A 24 5.24 -11.04 8.02
C ALA A 24 4.36 -11.61 9.13
N VAL A 25 3.03 -11.52 8.99
CA VAL A 25 2.07 -12.05 9.96
C VAL A 25 2.19 -13.57 10.11
N ARG A 26 2.36 -14.32 9.00
CA ARG A 26 2.60 -15.79 9.06
C ARG A 26 3.89 -16.13 9.80
N ARG A 27 4.99 -15.43 9.51
CA ARG A 27 6.29 -15.68 10.15
C ARG A 27 6.22 -15.38 11.65
N ARG A 28 5.63 -14.24 12.02
CA ARG A 28 5.39 -13.85 13.42
C ARG A 28 4.56 -14.90 14.15
N SER A 29 3.43 -15.31 13.58
CA SER A 29 2.52 -16.29 14.19
C SER A 29 3.18 -17.67 14.37
N ARG A 30 3.96 -18.15 13.38
CA ARG A 30 4.73 -19.40 13.52
C ARG A 30 5.78 -19.33 14.61
N TYR A 31 6.48 -18.21 14.71
CA TYR A 31 7.48 -18.00 15.75
C TYR A 31 6.84 -18.03 17.15
N LEU A 32 5.75 -17.28 17.33
CA LEU A 32 5.02 -17.23 18.60
C LEU A 32 4.40 -18.59 18.95
N LEU A 33 3.78 -19.28 17.99
CA LEU A 33 3.26 -20.63 18.16
C LEU A 33 4.34 -21.60 18.65
N LYS A 34 5.52 -21.59 18.01
CA LYS A 34 6.65 -22.43 18.42
C LYS A 34 7.10 -22.11 19.84
N ARG A 35 7.18 -20.82 20.19
CA ARG A 35 7.56 -20.37 21.54
C ARG A 35 6.53 -20.83 22.59
N CYS A 36 5.23 -20.68 22.32
CA CYS A 36 4.16 -21.08 23.22
C CYS A 36 4.14 -22.59 23.41
N ARG A 37 4.22 -23.37 22.32
CA ARG A 37 4.30 -24.84 22.40
C ARG A 37 5.49 -25.32 23.22
N ASN A 38 6.68 -24.74 23.01
CA ASN A 38 7.86 -25.08 23.80
C ASN A 38 7.66 -24.80 25.29
N ARG A 39 7.00 -23.68 25.65
CA ARG A 39 6.74 -23.33 27.05
C ARG A 39 5.67 -24.24 27.67
N ALA A 40 4.57 -24.46 26.95
CA ALA A 40 3.50 -25.36 27.37
C ALA A 40 4.03 -26.79 27.61
N HIS A 41 4.93 -27.27 26.75
CA HIS A 41 5.61 -28.56 26.90
C HIS A 41 6.36 -28.68 28.23
N ILE A 42 7.08 -27.63 28.64
CA ILE A 42 7.79 -27.63 29.92
C ILE A 42 6.81 -27.56 31.10
N LEU A 43 5.79 -26.71 31.02
CA LEU A 43 4.78 -26.58 32.07
C LEU A 43 4.02 -27.89 32.28
N GLU A 44 3.69 -28.61 31.21
CA GLU A 44 3.07 -29.93 31.29
C GLU A 44 3.88 -30.90 32.16
N GLY A 45 5.20 -30.99 31.92
CA GLY A 45 6.06 -31.86 32.72
C GLY A 45 6.12 -31.44 34.20
N LEU A 46 6.14 -30.14 34.47
CA LEU A 46 6.11 -29.62 35.84
C LEU A 46 4.78 -29.93 36.54
N ILE A 47 3.64 -29.76 35.85
CA ILE A 47 2.31 -30.05 36.39
C ILE A 47 2.17 -31.54 36.74
N LEU A 48 2.64 -32.42 35.84
CA LEU A 48 2.66 -33.87 36.09
C LEU A 48 3.56 -34.21 37.29
N ALA A 49 4.77 -33.63 37.37
CA ALA A 49 5.71 -33.89 38.44
C ALA A 49 5.21 -33.43 39.82
N VAL A 50 4.50 -32.30 39.88
CA VAL A 50 3.93 -31.80 41.13
C VAL A 50 2.77 -32.67 41.61
N SER A 51 2.06 -33.34 40.70
CA SER A 51 0.96 -34.23 41.07
C SER A 51 1.44 -35.48 41.82
N ASP A 52 2.62 -36.00 41.48
CA ASP A 52 3.24 -37.18 42.10
C ASP A 52 4.56 -36.82 42.81
N ILE A 53 4.60 -35.66 43.49
CA ILE A 53 5.85 -35.07 43.97
C ILE A 53 6.64 -35.96 44.94
N ASP A 54 5.96 -36.70 45.82
CA ASP A 54 6.62 -37.56 46.80
C ASP A 54 7.41 -38.68 46.11
N GLU A 55 6.82 -39.30 45.08
CA GLU A 55 7.49 -40.34 44.29
C GLU A 55 8.65 -39.79 43.46
N ILE A 56 8.50 -38.56 42.94
CA ILE A 56 9.56 -37.84 42.22
C ILE A 56 10.75 -37.59 43.15
N ILE A 57 10.50 -37.08 44.36
CA ILE A 57 11.54 -36.83 45.36
C ILE A 57 12.24 -38.13 45.76
N GLU A 58 11.47 -39.21 46.00
CA GLU A 58 12.04 -40.50 46.37
C GLU A 58 12.94 -41.07 45.27
N LEU A 59 12.50 -40.98 44.00
CA LEU A 59 13.29 -41.40 42.84
C LEU A 59 14.59 -40.59 42.71
N ILE A 60 14.52 -39.27 42.90
CA ILE A 60 15.70 -38.40 42.85
C ILE A 60 16.66 -38.74 43.98
N LYS A 61 16.17 -38.93 45.22
CA LYS A 61 17.00 -39.28 46.39
C LYS A 61 17.68 -40.65 46.27
N LYS A 62 17.05 -41.61 45.59
CA LYS A 62 17.64 -42.94 45.33
C LYS A 62 18.66 -42.93 44.18
N SER A 63 18.67 -41.88 43.36
CA SER A 63 19.58 -41.79 42.22
C SER A 63 20.97 -41.27 42.67
N PRO A 64 22.07 -41.89 42.21
CA PRO A 64 23.42 -41.53 42.67
C PRO A 64 23.91 -40.18 42.14
N ASP A 65 23.43 -39.75 40.97
CA ASP A 65 23.87 -38.53 40.28
C ASP A 65 22.74 -37.94 39.42
N THR A 66 22.90 -36.67 39.01
CA THR A 66 21.90 -35.92 38.22
C THR A 66 21.59 -36.56 36.86
N PRO A 67 22.58 -36.98 36.04
CA PRO A 67 22.31 -37.74 34.81
C PRO A 67 21.47 -39.00 35.03
N THR A 68 21.78 -39.79 36.05
CA THR A 68 21.03 -41.01 36.39
C THR A 68 19.60 -40.67 36.83
N ALA A 69 19.43 -39.63 37.66
CA ALA A 69 18.12 -39.14 38.08
C ALA A 69 17.27 -38.72 36.89
N LYS A 70 17.85 -38.00 35.92
CA LYS A 70 17.17 -37.60 34.68
C LYS A 70 16.66 -38.80 33.89
N LEU A 71 17.52 -39.81 33.67
CA LEU A 71 17.14 -41.02 32.95
C LEU A 71 16.03 -41.80 33.68
N ASN A 72 16.07 -41.84 35.01
CA ASN A 72 15.04 -42.49 35.82
C ASN A 72 13.70 -41.73 35.73
N LEU A 73 13.72 -40.39 35.80
CA LEU A 73 12.53 -39.55 35.64
C LEU A 73 11.86 -39.78 34.28
N MET A 74 12.65 -39.86 33.21
CA MET A 74 12.13 -40.10 31.85
C MET A 74 11.49 -41.49 31.68
N LYS A 75 11.89 -42.48 32.48
CA LYS A 75 11.35 -43.85 32.44
C LYS A 75 10.13 -44.04 33.35
N LYS A 76 9.91 -43.13 34.30
CA LYS A 76 8.81 -43.23 35.25
C LYS A 76 7.49 -42.91 34.55
N PRO A 77 6.48 -43.79 34.63
CA PRO A 77 5.13 -43.44 34.21
C PRO A 77 4.54 -42.44 35.21
N LEU A 78 3.97 -41.36 34.70
CA LEU A 78 3.27 -40.34 35.47
C LEU A 78 1.82 -40.27 35.03
N ARG A 79 0.93 -39.91 35.96
CA ARG A 79 -0.46 -39.62 35.67
C ARG A 79 -0.88 -38.35 36.39
N LEU A 80 -1.75 -37.58 35.78
CA LEU A 80 -2.31 -36.42 36.46
C LEU A 80 -3.25 -36.91 37.58
N ALA A 81 -2.83 -36.76 38.83
CA ALA A 81 -3.66 -37.02 39.99
C ALA A 81 -4.89 -36.09 39.97
N GLU A 82 -6.07 -36.62 40.27
CA GLU A 82 -7.34 -35.88 40.28
C GLU A 82 -7.43 -34.90 41.47
N SER A 83 -6.45 -34.03 41.67
CA SER A 83 -6.56 -32.94 42.63
C SER A 83 -7.63 -31.96 42.15
N ALA A 84 -8.62 -31.67 43.01
CA ALA A 84 -9.74 -30.79 42.67
C ALA A 84 -9.26 -29.41 42.18
N THR A 85 -8.16 -28.89 42.74
CA THR A 85 -7.60 -27.58 42.41
C THR A 85 -7.02 -27.48 41.00
N LEU A 86 -6.40 -28.55 40.48
CA LEU A 86 -5.84 -28.53 39.12
C LEU A 86 -6.93 -28.75 38.08
N ARG A 87 -7.93 -29.57 38.41
CA ARG A 87 -9.08 -29.86 37.52
C ARG A 87 -9.93 -28.63 37.22
N GLU A 88 -10.05 -27.69 38.17
CA GLU A 88 -10.80 -26.44 37.99
C GLU A 88 -10.11 -25.45 37.04
N ILE A 89 -8.78 -25.49 36.94
CA ILE A 89 -8.00 -24.49 36.20
C ILE A 89 -7.57 -25.02 34.83
N LEU A 90 -7.16 -26.29 34.75
CA LEU A 90 -6.62 -26.86 33.52
C LEU A 90 -7.72 -27.13 32.49
N PRO A 91 -7.39 -27.07 31.18
CA PRO A 91 -8.33 -27.41 30.12
C PRO A 91 -8.87 -28.84 30.27
N GLU A 92 -10.18 -29.03 30.10
CA GLU A 92 -10.81 -30.35 30.25
C GLU A 92 -10.20 -31.42 29.34
N ALA A 93 -9.82 -31.03 28.11
CA ALA A 93 -9.16 -31.91 27.15
C ALA A 93 -7.83 -32.45 27.70
N PHE A 94 -7.02 -31.56 28.31
CA PHE A 94 -5.74 -31.93 28.91
C PHE A 94 -5.91 -32.90 30.08
N VAL A 95 -6.82 -32.59 31.01
CA VAL A 95 -7.11 -33.46 32.16
C VAL A 95 -7.55 -34.85 31.67
N LYS A 96 -8.48 -34.90 30.72
CA LYS A 96 -9.00 -36.15 30.16
C LYS A 96 -7.94 -36.99 29.46
N GLU A 97 -7.00 -36.36 28.75
CA GLU A 97 -5.93 -37.07 28.05
C GLU A 97 -4.88 -37.60 29.04
N ARG A 98 -4.40 -36.74 29.95
CA ARG A 98 -3.27 -37.04 30.85
C ARG A 98 -3.64 -37.88 32.07
N SER A 99 -4.93 -37.98 32.42
CA SER A 99 -5.38 -38.90 33.48
C SER A 99 -5.67 -40.32 32.97
N LYS A 100 -5.81 -40.54 31.66
CA LYS A 100 -6.22 -41.85 31.10
C LYS A 100 -5.07 -42.81 30.84
N SER A 101 -3.92 -42.30 30.42
CA SER A 101 -2.77 -43.12 30.02
C SER A 101 -1.50 -42.68 30.74
N ASP A 102 -0.55 -43.61 30.84
CA ASP A 102 0.78 -43.31 31.37
C ASP A 102 1.48 -42.28 30.48
N GLN A 103 2.01 -41.25 31.11
CA GLN A 103 2.78 -40.19 30.47
C GLN A 103 4.26 -40.37 30.82
N PHE A 104 5.12 -40.10 29.84
CA PHE A 104 6.57 -40.17 30.00
C PHE A 104 7.19 -38.80 29.74
N LEU A 105 8.16 -38.44 30.58
CA LEU A 105 8.83 -37.16 30.48
C LEU A 105 9.87 -37.17 29.36
N THR A 106 9.92 -36.06 28.63
CA THR A 106 11.03 -35.77 27.71
C THR A 106 12.27 -35.26 28.46
N GLY A 107 13.43 -35.30 27.81
CA GLY A 107 14.68 -34.77 28.36
C GLY A 107 14.55 -33.34 28.90
N PRO A 108 14.02 -32.37 28.13
CA PRO A 108 13.83 -30.99 28.61
C PRO A 108 12.87 -30.85 29.80
N GLN A 109 11.82 -31.69 29.88
CA GLN A 109 10.91 -31.69 31.03
C GLN A 109 11.60 -32.22 32.29
N ALA A 110 12.35 -33.33 32.16
CA ALA A 110 13.14 -33.87 33.27
C ALA A 110 14.19 -32.87 33.77
N ASP A 111 14.86 -32.15 32.86
CA ASP A 111 15.79 -31.07 33.22
C ASP A 111 15.08 -29.94 33.99
N ALA A 112 13.87 -29.55 33.55
CA ALA A 112 13.08 -28.52 34.22
C ALA A 112 12.64 -28.95 35.64
N ILE A 113 12.32 -30.23 35.83
CA ILE A 113 11.96 -30.80 37.14
C ILE A 113 13.17 -30.81 38.08
N LEU A 114 14.34 -31.24 37.59
CA LEU A 114 15.58 -31.28 38.38
C LEU A 114 16.07 -29.88 38.78
N THR A 115 15.71 -28.84 38.02
CA THR A 115 16.06 -27.45 38.29
C THR A 115 14.96 -26.67 39.02
N MET A 116 13.82 -27.31 39.30
CA MET A 116 12.72 -26.68 40.02
C MET A 116 13.12 -26.37 41.48
N GLN A 117 12.59 -25.28 42.02
CA GLN A 117 12.78 -24.89 43.41
C GLN A 117 11.60 -25.33 44.27
N LEU A 118 11.85 -25.71 45.53
CA LEU A 118 10.82 -26.20 46.47
C LEU A 118 9.64 -25.23 46.66
N GLN A 119 9.85 -23.93 46.52
CA GLN A 119 8.76 -22.93 46.60
C GLN A 119 7.64 -23.15 45.55
N ARG A 120 7.95 -23.82 44.43
CA ARG A 120 6.96 -24.15 43.39
C ARG A 120 5.92 -25.17 43.83
N LEU A 121 6.16 -25.87 44.94
CA LEU A 121 5.23 -26.84 45.52
C LEU A 121 4.12 -26.18 46.35
N THR A 122 4.20 -24.87 46.58
CA THR A 122 3.12 -24.15 47.27
C THR A 122 1.87 -24.10 46.40
N GLY A 123 0.68 -24.29 47.00
CA GLY A 123 -0.57 -24.33 46.24
C GLY A 123 -0.81 -23.10 45.34
N LEU A 124 -0.33 -21.91 45.74
CA LEU A 124 -0.42 -20.71 44.92
C LEU A 124 0.44 -20.81 43.64
N GLU A 125 1.67 -21.30 43.74
CA GLU A 125 2.55 -21.46 42.59
C GLU A 125 2.04 -22.53 41.62
N ILE A 126 1.47 -23.61 42.16
CA ILE A 126 0.81 -24.65 41.36
C ILE A 126 -0.35 -24.07 40.55
N LYS A 127 -1.20 -23.26 41.19
CA LYS A 127 -2.30 -22.56 40.49
C LYS A 127 -1.79 -21.62 39.40
N LYS A 128 -0.68 -20.90 39.66
CA LYS A 128 -0.06 -20.05 38.64
C LYS A 128 0.46 -20.85 37.44
N LEU A 129 1.09 -22.01 37.67
CA LEU A 129 1.56 -22.89 36.59
C LEU A 129 0.38 -23.40 35.75
N ALA A 130 -0.70 -23.85 36.39
CA ALA A 130 -1.90 -24.32 35.70
C ALA A 130 -2.57 -23.20 34.89
N LYS A 131 -2.64 -21.98 35.45
CA LYS A 131 -3.16 -20.82 34.73
C LYS A 131 -2.28 -20.45 33.54
N GLU A 132 -0.96 -20.38 33.74
CA GLU A 132 0.00 -20.09 32.65
C GLU A 132 -0.13 -21.11 31.52
N TYR A 133 -0.31 -22.39 31.84
CA TYR A 133 -0.55 -23.44 30.85
C TYR A 133 -1.83 -23.18 30.06
N THR A 134 -2.93 -22.84 30.75
CA THR A 134 -4.23 -22.55 30.14
C THR A 134 -4.17 -21.34 29.20
N ASP A 135 -3.59 -20.24 29.67
CA ASP A 135 -3.39 -19.02 28.86
C ASP A 135 -2.53 -19.31 27.61
N LEU A 136 -1.55 -20.20 27.71
CA LEU A 136 -0.73 -20.62 26.57
C LEU A 136 -1.47 -21.54 25.61
N THR A 137 -2.34 -22.43 26.09
CA THR A 137 -3.17 -23.27 25.21
C THR A 137 -4.13 -22.44 24.38
N GLU A 138 -4.77 -21.42 24.98
CA GLU A 138 -5.62 -20.48 24.24
C GLU A 138 -4.84 -19.72 23.16
N GLN A 139 -3.62 -19.26 23.49
CA GLN A 139 -2.74 -18.60 22.51
C GLN A 139 -2.33 -19.55 21.38
N ILE A 140 -2.01 -20.81 21.69
CA ILE A 140 -1.66 -21.82 20.70
C ILE A 140 -2.82 -22.03 19.73
N GLU A 141 -4.03 -22.23 20.24
CA GLU A 141 -5.25 -22.36 19.42
C GLU A 141 -5.47 -21.13 18.53
N GLY A 142 -5.32 -19.93 19.09
CA GLY A 142 -5.40 -18.67 18.34
C GLY A 142 -4.39 -18.61 17.18
N TYR A 143 -3.12 -18.92 17.43
CA TYR A 143 -2.10 -18.93 16.38
C TYR A 143 -2.31 -20.03 15.35
N GLU A 144 -2.81 -21.20 15.75
CA GLU A 144 -3.18 -22.28 14.83
C GLU A 144 -4.34 -21.86 13.92
N ALA A 145 -5.37 -21.21 14.46
CA ALA A 145 -6.49 -20.69 13.68
C ALA A 145 -6.03 -19.65 12.64
N ILE A 146 -5.13 -18.74 13.02
CA ILE A 146 -4.53 -17.74 12.11
C ILE A 146 -3.74 -18.39 10.98
N LEU A 147 -3.01 -19.47 11.28
CA LEU A 147 -2.20 -20.17 10.28
C LEU A 147 -3.01 -21.10 9.39
N ALA A 148 -4.15 -21.61 9.87
CA ALA A 148 -5.05 -22.48 9.12
C ALA A 148 -6.00 -21.71 8.18
N SER A 149 -6.46 -20.52 8.57
CA SER A 149 -7.44 -19.74 7.80
C SER A 149 -6.82 -18.49 7.19
N GLU A 150 -6.88 -18.37 5.86
CA GLU A 150 -6.48 -17.14 5.18
C GLU A 150 -7.41 -15.96 5.53
N GLN A 151 -8.68 -16.23 5.80
CA GLN A 151 -9.63 -15.20 6.20
C GLN A 151 -9.27 -14.60 7.55
N ALA A 152 -8.96 -15.43 8.55
CA ALA A 152 -8.56 -14.96 9.88
C ALA A 152 -7.28 -14.11 9.81
N LEU A 153 -6.33 -14.52 8.98
CA LEU A 153 -5.12 -13.73 8.73
C LEU A 153 -5.44 -12.37 8.08
N LEU A 154 -6.33 -12.33 7.10
CA LEU A 154 -6.74 -11.09 6.43
C LEU A 154 -7.51 -10.16 7.36
N ASP A 155 -8.31 -10.69 8.27
CA ASP A 155 -9.03 -9.91 9.27
C ASP A 155 -8.06 -9.23 10.24
N ILE A 156 -7.00 -9.91 10.69
CA ILE A 156 -5.92 -9.31 11.49
C ILE A 156 -5.21 -8.20 10.72
N ILE A 157 -4.83 -8.45 9.46
CA ILE A 157 -4.18 -7.41 8.64
C ILE A 157 -5.10 -6.20 8.45
N ARG A 158 -6.41 -6.43 8.31
CA ARG A 158 -7.40 -5.36 8.19
C ARG A 158 -7.43 -4.52 9.48
N GLU A 159 -7.50 -5.16 10.64
CA GLU A 159 -7.46 -4.49 11.95
C GLU A 159 -6.16 -3.69 12.13
N ASP A 160 -5.00 -4.29 11.84
CA ASP A 160 -3.69 -3.63 11.90
C ASP A 160 -3.67 -2.37 11.01
N ILE A 161 -4.22 -2.43 9.79
CA ILE A 161 -4.30 -1.28 8.87
C ILE A 161 -5.24 -0.20 9.41
N TYR A 162 -6.36 -0.57 10.03
CA TYR A 162 -7.27 0.39 10.64
C TYR A 162 -6.62 1.09 11.84
N GLU A 163 -5.89 0.37 12.68
CA GLU A 163 -5.13 0.97 13.79
C GLU A 163 -4.09 1.97 13.29
N ILE A 164 -3.34 1.60 12.24
CA ILE A 164 -2.36 2.50 11.60
C ILE A 164 -3.05 3.75 11.05
N LYS A 165 -4.21 3.59 10.39
CA LYS A 165 -4.99 4.72 9.86
C LYS A 165 -5.45 5.67 10.97
N GLU A 166 -5.93 5.15 12.09
CA GLU A 166 -6.37 5.96 13.22
C GLU A 166 -5.22 6.69 13.89
N LYS A 167 -4.08 6.02 14.06
CA LYS A 167 -2.91 6.56 14.74
C LYS A 167 -2.13 7.58 13.91
N TYR A 168 -2.09 7.40 12.59
CA TYR A 168 -1.21 8.17 11.69
C TYR A 168 -1.93 8.91 10.56
N GLY A 169 -3.27 8.85 10.49
CA GLY A 169 -4.03 9.51 9.43
C GLY A 169 -4.03 11.03 9.53
N ASP A 170 -3.76 11.71 8.41
CA ASP A 170 -3.86 13.17 8.30
C ASP A 170 -4.77 13.63 7.15
N LYS A 171 -5.20 14.90 7.19
CA LYS A 171 -6.00 15.48 6.12
C LYS A 171 -5.12 15.74 4.90
N ARG A 172 -5.66 15.45 3.71
CA ARG A 172 -5.00 15.75 2.44
C ARG A 172 -4.65 17.24 2.34
N ARG A 173 -3.38 17.55 2.09
CA ARG A 173 -2.86 18.92 1.96
C ARG A 173 -3.06 19.52 0.58
N THR A 174 -3.00 18.69 -0.48
CA THR A 174 -3.07 19.14 -1.87
C THR A 174 -4.49 19.03 -2.43
N LYS A 175 -4.93 20.03 -3.18
CA LYS A 175 -6.17 19.99 -3.95
C LYS A 175 -5.86 19.51 -5.37
N ILE A 176 -6.61 18.55 -5.89
CA ILE A 176 -6.51 18.16 -7.30
C ILE A 176 -7.39 19.15 -8.08
N THR A 177 -6.76 20.03 -8.85
CA THR A 177 -7.46 20.89 -9.81
C THR A 177 -7.48 20.22 -11.17
N SER A 178 -8.49 20.53 -11.98
CA SER A 178 -8.44 20.26 -13.41
C SER A 178 -7.25 20.99 -14.04
N LYS A 179 -6.76 20.45 -15.17
CA LYS A 179 -5.70 21.06 -15.98
C LYS A 179 -6.10 22.51 -16.27
N VAL A 180 -5.21 23.47 -15.97
CA VAL A 180 -5.31 24.83 -16.52
C VAL A 180 -5.34 24.66 -18.04
N GLU A 181 -6.28 25.32 -18.70
CA GLU A 181 -6.40 25.31 -20.15
C GLU A 181 -5.01 25.51 -20.77
N GLN A 182 -4.68 24.68 -21.77
CA GLN A 182 -3.53 24.95 -22.61
C GLN A 182 -3.79 26.34 -23.19
N PHE A 183 -2.93 27.32 -22.93
CA PHE A 183 -2.98 28.59 -23.66
C PHE A 183 -3.07 28.26 -25.14
N ASP A 184 -4.16 28.69 -25.79
CA ASP A 184 -4.24 28.56 -27.24
C ASP A 184 -3.25 29.57 -27.82
N ILE A 185 -2.56 29.22 -28.90
CA ILE A 185 -1.58 30.14 -29.53
C ILE A 185 -2.25 31.49 -29.87
N GLU A 186 -3.55 31.46 -30.11
CA GLU A 186 -4.42 32.63 -30.29
C GLU A 186 -4.34 33.61 -29.10
N ASP A 187 -4.28 33.13 -27.85
CA ASP A 187 -4.17 33.96 -26.64
C ASP A 187 -2.84 34.73 -26.55
N LEU A 188 -1.81 34.31 -27.31
CA LEU A 188 -0.51 34.96 -27.39
C LEU A 188 -0.43 36.01 -28.50
N ILE A 189 -1.45 36.12 -29.35
CA ILE A 189 -1.47 37.04 -30.49
C ILE A 189 -2.27 38.29 -30.09
N ALA A 190 -1.71 39.48 -30.31
CA ALA A 190 -2.42 40.72 -30.03
C ALA A 190 -3.61 40.92 -30.99
N GLU A 191 -4.75 41.36 -30.44
CA GLU A 191 -5.91 41.74 -31.23
C GLU A 191 -5.70 43.13 -31.86
N GLU A 192 -5.39 43.16 -33.15
CA GLU A 192 -5.08 44.40 -33.88
C GLU A 192 -5.86 44.48 -35.19
N LYS A 193 -6.24 45.70 -35.59
CA LYS A 193 -6.85 45.95 -36.89
C LYS A 193 -5.78 45.97 -37.98
N VAL A 194 -5.87 45.02 -38.90
CA VAL A 194 -4.98 44.88 -40.04
C VAL A 194 -5.72 45.05 -41.36
N ILE A 195 -4.99 45.44 -42.39
CA ILE A 195 -5.45 45.40 -43.77
C ILE A 195 -4.91 44.11 -44.39
N VAL A 196 -5.81 43.32 -44.96
CA VAL A 196 -5.44 42.16 -45.78
C VAL A 196 -5.61 42.55 -47.24
N THR A 197 -4.57 42.34 -48.03
CA THR A 197 -4.57 42.60 -49.47
C THR A 197 -4.36 41.31 -50.24
N VAL A 198 -5.16 41.11 -51.28
CA VAL A 198 -5.02 40.03 -52.28
C VAL A 198 -4.66 40.68 -53.61
N SER A 199 -3.53 40.27 -54.20
CA SER A 199 -3.13 40.72 -55.52
C SER A 199 -3.73 39.86 -56.63
N HIS A 200 -3.75 40.38 -57.85
CA HIS A 200 -4.26 39.67 -59.02
C HIS A 200 -3.49 38.38 -59.30
N SER A 201 -2.18 38.35 -59.03
CA SER A 201 -1.37 37.14 -59.13
C SER A 201 -1.59 36.13 -57.97
N GLY A 202 -2.49 36.43 -57.04
CA GLY A 202 -2.90 35.53 -55.96
C GLY A 202 -2.09 35.63 -54.67
N TYR A 203 -1.23 36.65 -54.51
CA TYR A 203 -0.51 36.85 -53.26
C TYR A 203 -1.41 37.49 -52.20
N VAL A 204 -1.44 36.88 -51.03
CA VAL A 204 -2.17 37.38 -49.85
C VAL A 204 -1.16 37.83 -48.80
N LYS A 205 -1.32 39.05 -48.27
CA LYS A 205 -0.49 39.57 -47.18
C LYS A 205 -1.32 40.42 -46.24
N ARG A 206 -0.87 40.52 -44.98
CA ARG A 206 -1.45 41.44 -43.98
C ARG A 206 -0.46 42.55 -43.61
N MET A 207 -0.99 43.72 -43.33
CA MET A 207 -0.25 44.89 -42.86
C MET A 207 -1.03 45.62 -41.76
N PRO A 208 -0.37 46.22 -40.76
CA PRO A 208 -1.05 47.09 -39.80
C PRO A 208 -1.76 48.26 -40.49
N LEU A 209 -2.93 48.65 -39.97
CA LEU A 209 -3.72 49.79 -40.50
C LEU A 209 -2.89 51.09 -40.56
N ASP A 210 -2.01 51.28 -39.57
CA ASP A 210 -1.15 52.48 -39.46
C ASP A 210 -0.17 52.64 -40.62
N THR A 211 0.25 51.53 -41.26
CA THR A 211 1.16 51.57 -42.41
C THR A 211 0.46 52.08 -43.67
N TYR A 212 -0.89 52.11 -43.69
CA TYR A 212 -1.70 52.58 -44.81
C TYR A 212 -2.30 53.98 -44.52
N ARG A 213 -1.44 54.99 -44.36
CA ARG A 213 -1.91 56.39 -44.26
C ARG A 213 -2.37 56.90 -45.62
N LYS A 214 -3.57 57.50 -45.66
CA LYS A 214 -4.00 58.41 -46.74
C LYS A 214 -3.04 59.61 -46.78
N GLN A 215 -2.34 59.80 -47.90
CA GLN A 215 -1.64 61.05 -48.20
C GLN A 215 -2.66 62.04 -48.79
N ALA A 216 -2.76 63.25 -48.21
CA ALA A 216 -3.71 64.26 -48.66
C ALA A 216 -3.16 65.11 -49.82
N ARG A 217 -4.06 65.38 -50.79
CA ARG A 217 -3.97 66.28 -51.96
C ARG A 217 -2.93 65.93 -53.05
N GLY A 218 -3.42 65.42 -54.19
CA GLY A 218 -2.84 65.69 -55.51
C GLY A 218 -1.70 64.79 -56.02
N GLY A 219 -1.32 63.72 -55.30
CA GLY A 219 -0.39 62.71 -55.81
C GLY A 219 -1.12 61.42 -56.15
N LYS A 220 -0.80 60.77 -57.29
CA LYS A 220 -1.23 59.40 -57.59
C LYS A 220 -0.89 58.52 -56.38
N GLY A 221 -1.91 57.87 -55.81
CA GLY A 221 -1.83 57.18 -54.52
C GLY A 221 -0.67 56.20 -54.43
N ILE A 222 -0.16 56.04 -53.20
CA ILE A 222 0.95 55.16 -52.82
C ILE A 222 0.70 53.77 -53.42
N ILE A 223 1.48 53.39 -54.43
CA ILE A 223 1.56 52.03 -54.94
C ILE A 223 2.03 51.19 -53.74
N GLY A 224 1.09 50.43 -53.20
CA GLY A 224 1.36 49.54 -52.08
C GLY A 224 2.27 48.42 -52.55
N SER A 225 3.55 48.50 -52.19
CA SER A 225 4.60 47.49 -52.48
C SER A 225 5.16 47.61 -53.89
N ASP A 226 6.48 47.51 -54.05
CA ASP A 226 7.09 47.20 -55.35
C ASP A 226 6.47 45.89 -55.84
N THR A 227 5.43 46.01 -56.66
CA THR A 227 4.90 44.86 -57.36
C THR A 227 5.89 44.54 -58.46
N LYS A 228 6.39 43.31 -58.44
CA LYS A 228 7.01 42.70 -59.61
C LYS A 228 6.12 43.03 -60.81
N GLU A 229 6.76 43.59 -61.84
CA GLU A 229 6.18 44.09 -63.10
C GLU A 229 4.71 43.68 -63.33
N GLY A 230 3.77 44.60 -63.06
CA GLY A 230 2.37 44.48 -63.49
C GLY A 230 1.36 43.89 -62.49
N ASP A 231 1.75 43.44 -61.30
CA ASP A 231 0.78 42.97 -60.30
C ASP A 231 0.07 44.14 -59.60
N PHE A 232 -1.25 44.04 -59.40
CA PHE A 232 -2.08 45.06 -58.74
C PHE A 232 -3.00 44.43 -57.69
N ILE A 233 -3.51 45.26 -56.78
CA ILE A 233 -4.36 44.80 -55.68
C ILE A 233 -5.79 44.60 -56.21
N GLU A 234 -6.32 43.39 -56.12
CA GLU A 234 -7.67 43.02 -56.57
C GLU A 234 -8.69 43.14 -55.42
N HIS A 235 -8.31 42.70 -54.22
CA HIS A 235 -9.16 42.80 -53.02
C HIS A 235 -8.40 43.45 -51.85
N LEU A 236 -9.08 44.36 -51.17
CA LEU A 236 -8.60 45.03 -49.96
C LEU A 236 -9.73 45.08 -48.94
N PHE A 237 -9.50 44.54 -47.74
CA PHE A 237 -10.46 44.59 -46.64
C PHE A 237 -9.74 44.75 -45.30
N THR A 238 -10.44 45.36 -44.34
CA THR A 238 -9.98 45.55 -42.96
C THR A 238 -10.55 44.43 -42.08
N ALA A 239 -9.71 43.77 -41.30
CA ALA A 239 -10.10 42.69 -40.39
C ALA A 239 -9.29 42.75 -39.08
N SER A 240 -9.79 42.11 -38.02
CA SER A 240 -9.03 41.82 -36.80
C SER A 240 -8.08 40.65 -37.05
N THR A 241 -6.95 40.58 -36.34
CA THR A 241 -6.03 39.43 -36.35
C THR A 241 -6.73 38.11 -35.98
N HIS A 242 -7.77 38.17 -35.18
CA HIS A 242 -8.54 37.01 -34.70
C HIS A 242 -9.72 36.63 -35.60
N ASP A 243 -10.04 37.46 -36.59
CA ASP A 243 -11.12 37.17 -37.53
C ASP A 243 -10.77 36.00 -38.45
N TYR A 244 -11.79 35.38 -39.03
CA TYR A 244 -11.64 34.37 -40.06
C TYR A 244 -11.73 34.98 -41.45
N LEU A 245 -10.73 34.66 -42.28
CA LEU A 245 -10.76 34.91 -43.71
C LEU A 245 -11.37 33.71 -44.43
N LEU A 246 -12.54 33.89 -45.03
CA LEU A 246 -13.23 32.87 -45.83
C LEU A 246 -12.93 33.07 -47.32
N ILE A 247 -12.40 32.04 -47.98
CA ILE A 247 -12.01 32.04 -49.39
C ILE A 247 -12.91 31.07 -50.14
N PHE A 248 -13.76 31.59 -51.01
CA PHE A 248 -14.67 30.81 -51.85
C PHE A 248 -14.04 30.56 -53.22
N THR A 249 -13.98 29.30 -53.62
CA THR A 249 -13.46 28.88 -54.93
C THR A 249 -14.58 28.70 -55.95
N ASN A 250 -14.26 28.85 -57.24
CA ASN A 250 -15.18 28.61 -58.35
C ASN A 250 -15.71 27.16 -58.46
N ARG A 251 -15.12 26.22 -57.70
CA ARG A 251 -15.58 24.82 -57.58
C ARG A 251 -16.50 24.60 -56.38
N GLY A 252 -17.00 25.66 -55.74
CA GLY A 252 -17.93 25.59 -54.61
C GLY A 252 -17.30 25.15 -53.29
N LYS A 253 -15.96 25.18 -53.16
CA LYS A 253 -15.27 24.91 -51.90
C LYS A 253 -14.98 26.20 -51.15
N CYS A 254 -15.17 26.18 -49.83
CA CYS A 254 -14.78 27.26 -48.92
C CYS A 254 -13.54 26.83 -48.13
N TYR A 255 -12.49 27.65 -48.18
CA TYR A 255 -11.34 27.55 -47.30
C TYR A 255 -11.42 28.66 -46.25
N TRP A 256 -10.86 28.42 -45.07
CA TRP A 256 -10.89 29.39 -43.98
C TRP A 256 -9.54 29.35 -43.25
N LEU A 257 -9.06 30.51 -42.85
CA LEU A 257 -7.87 30.67 -42.02
C LEU A 257 -8.05 31.87 -41.09
N LYS A 258 -7.33 31.89 -39.96
CA LYS A 258 -7.28 33.08 -39.11
C LYS A 258 -6.44 34.16 -39.79
N VAL A 259 -6.82 35.42 -39.60
CA VAL A 259 -6.09 36.54 -40.20
C VAL A 259 -4.64 36.60 -39.72
N TYR A 260 -4.34 36.20 -38.48
CA TYR A 260 -2.95 36.15 -38.00
C TYR A 260 -2.06 35.15 -38.73
N ASP A 261 -2.62 34.08 -39.31
CA ASP A 261 -1.90 33.08 -40.11
C ASP A 261 -1.49 33.61 -41.49
N VAL A 262 -2.07 34.73 -41.92
CA VAL A 262 -1.66 35.42 -43.15
C VAL A 262 -0.26 36.02 -42.93
N PRO A 263 0.69 35.85 -43.87
CA PRO A 263 2.03 36.39 -43.73
C PRO A 263 2.00 37.92 -43.55
N SER A 264 2.64 38.39 -42.47
CA SER A 264 2.82 39.82 -42.22
C SER A 264 3.94 40.36 -43.08
N MET A 265 3.69 41.44 -43.82
CA MET A 265 4.72 42.19 -44.52
C MET A 265 5.06 43.43 -43.69
N SER A 266 6.18 43.38 -42.96
CA SER A 266 6.83 44.58 -42.43
C SER A 266 7.51 45.28 -43.60
N ARG A 267 7.23 46.57 -43.82
CA ARG A 267 8.17 47.39 -44.58
C ARG A 267 9.45 47.47 -43.76
N GLN A 268 10.58 47.00 -44.30
CA GLN A 268 11.87 47.57 -43.92
C GLN A 268 11.99 48.96 -44.55
#